data_AF-A0A5N0EMT3-F1
#
_entry.id   AF-A0A5N0EMT3-F1
#
_cell.length_a   1.000
_cell.length_b   1.000
_cell.length_c   1.000
_cell.angle_alpha   90.00
_cell.angle_beta   90.00
_cell.angle_gamma   90.00
#
_symmetry.space_group_name_H-M   'P 1'
#
loop_
_entity.id
_entity.type
_entity.pdbx_description
1 polymer ?
#
loop_
_entity_poly.entity_id
_entity_poly.type
_entity_poly.pdbx_seq_one_letter_code
_entity_poly.pdbx_strand_id
1 'polypeptide(L)'
;MAIFGRRLFGKLLAPGEVIDVLMVGGTWNPNGDRVTAAFAEALDPQRFVVRMVPYPADYGRHVAFADSVAAGRRALLEAIGATPNRVLLAGYSQGAGIAGDLAADIGRGLFPQLEVVACALIADPLRPAGRCLGKDPGGYGVVGQRNITRIPTYWVAAEGDPITALPAGNPLRLIADLSAYFSLSSPEAMVRWGQSIIETATGRQLQRWWSPQNWRSWGGAVAYARGYLFDGRHTEDYIRHGHARLLAEAINREVIVRAAARNRGSRPS
;
A
#
# COMPACT_ATOMS: atom_id res chain seq x y z
N MET A 1 -44.12 -16.82 -0.78
CA MET A 1 -42.98 -16.49 -1.67
C MET A 1 -42.35 -15.20 -1.19
N ALA A 2 -41.16 -15.28 -0.57
CA ALA A 2 -40.45 -14.14 -0.03
C ALA A 2 -39.54 -13.52 -1.10
N ILE A 3 -39.79 -12.27 -1.48
CA ILE A 3 -38.94 -11.51 -2.39
C ILE A 3 -37.80 -10.89 -1.56
N PHE A 4 -36.58 -11.35 -1.82
CA PHE A 4 -35.34 -10.86 -1.21
C PHE A 4 -35.16 -9.36 -1.45
N GLY A 5 -35.12 -8.58 -0.36
CA GLY A 5 -34.75 -7.18 -0.38
C GLY A 5 -33.28 -7.01 -0.76
N ARG A 6 -33.00 -6.37 -1.89
CA ARG A 6 -31.67 -5.84 -2.21
C ARG A 6 -31.43 -4.61 -1.35
N ARG A 7 -30.58 -4.73 -0.33
CA ARG A 7 -29.99 -3.55 0.34
C ARG A 7 -29.03 -2.85 -0.64
N LEU A 8 -29.50 -1.76 -1.23
CA LEU A 8 -28.67 -0.81 -1.98
C LEU A 8 -27.80 -0.04 -1.00
N PHE A 9 -26.53 -0.45 -0.85
CA PHE A 9 -25.54 0.31 -0.08
C PHE A 9 -24.75 1.27 -0.98
N GLY A 10 -24.78 2.55 -0.61
CA GLY A 10 -24.04 3.63 -1.22
C GLY A 10 -24.83 4.93 -1.17
N LYS A 11 -24.91 5.57 0.00
CA LYS A 11 -25.40 6.95 0.10
C LYS A 11 -24.47 7.87 -0.71
N LEU A 12 -25.04 8.86 -1.41
CA LEU A 12 -24.24 9.93 -2.00
C LEU A 12 -23.53 10.72 -0.91
N LEU A 13 -22.40 11.34 -1.27
CA LEU A 13 -21.80 12.31 -0.37
C LEU A 13 -22.77 13.47 -0.17
N ALA A 14 -23.18 13.74 1.07
CA ALA A 14 -24.00 14.91 1.37
C ALA A 14 -23.18 16.20 1.14
N PRO A 15 -23.80 17.31 0.71
CA PRO A 15 -23.12 18.60 0.70
C PRO A 15 -22.53 18.91 2.08
N GLY A 16 -21.21 19.10 2.17
CA GLY A 16 -20.50 19.31 3.43
C GLY A 16 -20.12 18.04 4.21
N GLU A 17 -20.26 16.85 3.62
CA GLU A 17 -19.79 15.60 4.25
C GLU A 17 -18.26 15.57 4.38
N VAL A 18 -17.80 15.25 5.58
CA VAL A 18 -16.40 15.06 5.94
C VAL A 18 -16.09 13.57 5.95
N ILE A 19 -15.00 13.17 5.29
CA ILE A 19 -14.49 11.80 5.25
C ILE A 19 -13.25 11.73 6.15
N ASP A 20 -13.23 10.77 7.08
CA ASP A 20 -12.02 10.48 7.84
C ASP A 20 -11.06 9.65 6.99
N VAL A 21 -9.82 10.12 6.84
CA VAL A 21 -8.74 9.41 6.19
C VAL A 21 -7.91 8.75 7.27
N LEU A 22 -8.05 7.43 7.41
CA LEU A 22 -7.29 6.65 8.37
C LEU A 22 -5.97 6.22 7.71
N MET A 23 -4.90 6.92 8.06
CA MET A 23 -3.57 6.78 7.47
C MET A 23 -2.69 5.85 8.31
N VAL A 24 -2.21 4.76 7.71
CA VAL A 24 -1.27 3.82 8.35
C VAL A 24 0.16 4.12 7.90
N GLY A 25 1.03 4.43 8.86
CA GLY A 25 2.43 4.78 8.62
C GLY A 25 3.27 3.64 8.04
N GLY A 26 4.43 3.99 7.52
CA GLY A 26 5.45 3.02 7.10
C GLY A 26 6.24 2.46 8.28
N THR A 27 7.08 1.47 8.01
CA THR A 27 7.99 0.89 8.99
C THR A 27 8.81 1.97 9.71
N TRP A 28 8.91 1.83 11.03
CA TRP A 28 9.52 2.71 12.03
C TRP A 28 8.95 4.13 12.12
N ASN A 29 7.81 4.38 11.47
CA ASN A 29 7.16 5.68 11.43
C ASN A 29 5.70 5.57 11.92
N PRO A 30 5.46 5.15 13.18
CA PRO A 30 4.10 4.90 13.69
C PRO A 30 3.22 6.16 13.74
N ASN A 31 3.85 7.34 13.77
CA ASN A 31 3.18 8.65 13.79
C ASN A 31 3.24 9.36 12.42
N GLY A 32 3.64 8.65 11.37
CA GLY A 32 3.82 9.19 10.03
C GLY A 32 5.24 9.70 9.76
N ASP A 33 5.50 10.02 8.50
CA ASP A 33 6.75 10.56 7.98
C ASP A 33 6.48 11.67 6.94
N ARG A 34 7.53 12.09 6.23
CA ARG A 34 7.40 13.12 5.19
C ARG A 34 6.55 12.67 4.00
N VAL A 35 6.49 11.37 3.69
CA VAL A 35 5.68 10.84 2.59
C VAL A 35 4.20 10.88 2.97
N THR A 36 3.87 10.42 4.18
CA THR A 36 2.49 10.48 4.68
C THR A 36 2.02 11.92 4.87
N ALA A 37 2.92 12.82 5.32
CA ALA A 37 2.63 14.25 5.42
C ALA A 37 2.36 14.88 4.06
N ALA A 38 3.19 14.62 3.04
CA ALA A 38 3.00 15.16 1.69
C ALA A 38 1.66 14.71 1.05
N PHE A 39 1.21 13.49 1.34
CA PHE A 39 -0.14 13.04 0.95
C PHE A 39 -1.23 13.80 1.73
N ALA A 40 -1.10 13.89 3.05
CA ALA A 40 -2.09 14.54 3.91
C ALA A 40 -2.27 16.03 3.59
N GLU A 41 -1.18 16.76 3.39
CA GLU A 41 -1.16 18.19 3.08
C GLU A 41 -1.79 18.53 1.70
N ALA A 42 -1.80 17.57 0.78
CA ALA A 42 -2.35 17.75 -0.56
C ALA A 42 -3.85 17.38 -0.66
N LEU A 43 -4.44 16.80 0.39
CA LEU A 43 -5.87 16.53 0.45
C LEU A 43 -6.65 17.83 0.72
N ASP A 44 -7.87 17.91 0.19
CA ASP A 44 -8.77 19.02 0.46
C ASP A 44 -9.23 19.00 1.94
N PRO A 45 -8.79 19.96 2.78
CA PRO A 45 -9.05 19.93 4.21
C PRO A 45 -10.52 20.23 4.55
N GLN A 46 -11.31 20.74 3.60
CA GLN A 46 -12.75 20.94 3.81
C GLN A 46 -13.53 19.62 3.71
N ARG A 47 -12.89 18.56 3.18
CA ARG A 47 -13.55 17.29 2.86
C ARG A 47 -12.90 16.08 3.51
N PHE A 48 -11.61 16.15 3.79
CA PHE A 48 -10.83 15.04 4.32
C PHE A 48 -10.16 15.44 5.62
N VAL A 49 -10.40 14.64 6.67
CA VAL A 49 -9.71 14.78 7.96
C VAL A 49 -8.77 13.60 8.12
N VAL A 50 -7.46 13.86 8.05
CA VAL A 50 -6.45 12.81 8.14
C VAL A 50 -6.13 12.50 9.59
N ARG A 51 -6.13 11.21 9.94
CA ARG A 51 -5.75 10.68 11.25
C ARG A 51 -4.76 9.55 11.07
N MET A 52 -3.59 9.69 11.66
CA MET A 52 -2.64 8.58 11.75
C MET A 52 -3.22 7.50 12.67
N VAL A 53 -3.12 6.24 12.23
CA VAL A 53 -3.49 5.07 13.04
C VAL A 53 -2.24 4.58 13.77
N PRO A 54 -2.16 4.76 15.09
CA PRO A 54 -0.98 4.34 15.85
C PRO A 54 -0.91 2.81 15.91
N TYR A 55 0.28 2.27 15.64
CA TYR A 55 0.59 0.86 15.77
C TYR A 55 2.12 0.70 15.93
N PRO A 56 2.66 -0.50 16.21
CA PRO A 56 4.10 -0.66 16.43
C PRO A 56 4.96 -0.18 15.24
N ALA A 57 4.46 -0.33 14.01
CA ALA A 57 5.18 -0.01 12.79
C ALA A 57 6.56 -0.65 12.72
N ASP A 58 6.74 -1.83 13.29
CA ASP A 58 8.06 -2.38 13.49
C ASP A 58 8.44 -3.41 12.43
N TYR A 59 9.73 -3.64 12.35
CA TYR A 59 10.38 -4.65 11.55
C TYR A 59 11.46 -5.24 12.45
N GLY A 60 10.99 -6.02 13.44
CA GLY A 60 11.76 -6.80 14.41
C GLY A 60 12.61 -6.05 15.43
N ARG A 61 12.64 -4.72 15.46
CA ARG A 61 13.43 -3.98 16.46
C ARG A 61 12.98 -4.27 17.90
N HIS A 62 11.68 -4.37 18.08
CA HIS A 62 10.96 -4.53 19.33
C HIS A 62 9.90 -5.64 19.23
N VAL A 63 9.23 -5.79 18.08
CA VAL A 63 8.25 -6.85 17.81
C VAL A 63 8.48 -7.46 16.43
N ALA A 64 8.15 -8.75 16.28
CA ALA A 64 8.22 -9.41 14.98
C ALA A 64 7.35 -8.67 13.96
N PHE A 65 7.78 -8.64 12.70
CA PHE A 65 7.08 -7.92 11.65
C PHE A 65 5.62 -8.39 11.50
N ALA A 66 5.38 -9.70 11.54
CA ALA A 66 4.03 -10.26 11.49
C ALA A 66 3.14 -9.76 12.64
N ASP A 67 3.70 -9.63 13.86
CA ASP A 67 2.98 -9.09 15.01
C ASP A 67 2.70 -7.60 14.86
N SER A 68 3.64 -6.83 14.30
CA SER A 68 3.43 -5.42 13.94
C SER A 68 2.28 -5.27 12.94
N VAL A 69 2.28 -6.06 11.86
CA VAL A 69 1.21 -6.05 10.85
C VAL A 69 -0.13 -6.45 11.46
N ALA A 70 -0.18 -7.49 12.29
CA ALA A 70 -1.39 -7.91 12.96
C ALA A 70 -1.93 -6.84 13.92
N ALA A 71 -1.04 -6.18 14.67
CA ALA A 71 -1.40 -5.06 15.54
C ALA A 71 -1.92 -3.86 14.75
N GLY A 72 -1.27 -3.49 13.64
CA GLY A 72 -1.74 -2.42 12.76
C GLY A 72 -3.11 -2.72 12.15
N ARG A 73 -3.36 -3.97 11.74
CA ARG A 73 -4.68 -4.39 11.25
C ARG A 73 -5.78 -4.26 12.32
N ARG A 74 -5.48 -4.64 13.57
CA ARG A 74 -6.42 -4.46 14.70
C ARG A 74 -6.69 -2.98 14.97
N ALA A 75 -5.64 -2.17 15.08
CA ALA A 75 -5.75 -0.73 15.32
C ALA A 75 -6.55 -0.03 14.21
N LEU A 76 -6.35 -0.41 12.95
CA LEU A 76 -7.10 0.14 11.82
C LEU A 76 -8.59 -0.25 11.89
N LEU A 77 -8.91 -1.50 12.20
CA LEU A 77 -10.30 -1.96 12.39
C LEU A 77 -10.99 -1.18 13.53
N GLU A 78 -10.31 -1.00 14.65
CA GLU A 78 -10.81 -0.22 15.79
C GLU A 78 -11.03 1.25 15.40
N ALA A 79 -10.09 1.87 14.68
CA ALA A 79 -10.21 3.24 14.21
C ALA A 79 -11.38 3.46 13.24
N ILE A 80 -11.68 2.49 12.36
CA ILE A 80 -12.87 2.54 11.50
C ILE A 80 -14.15 2.50 12.35
N GLY A 81 -14.21 1.64 13.37
CA GLY A 81 -15.38 1.53 14.24
C GLY A 81 -15.58 2.72 15.18
N ALA A 82 -14.53 3.48 15.47
CA ALA A 82 -14.56 4.61 16.38
C ALA A 82 -15.02 5.93 15.71
N THR A 83 -14.96 6.03 14.39
CA THR A 83 -15.42 7.24 13.68
C THR A 83 -16.90 7.15 13.29
N PRO A 84 -17.68 8.24 13.47
CA PRO A 84 -19.03 8.33 12.92
C PRO A 84 -19.06 8.62 11.43
N ASN A 85 -17.93 9.02 10.83
CA ASN A 85 -17.83 9.39 9.43
C ASN A 85 -17.49 8.19 8.55
N ARG A 86 -17.73 8.34 7.26
CA ARG A 86 -17.25 7.37 6.27
C ARG A 86 -15.73 7.44 6.16
N VAL A 87 -15.13 6.30 5.85
CA VAL A 87 -13.68 6.15 5.92
C VAL A 87 -13.05 6.00 4.54
N LEU A 88 -11.96 6.72 4.33
CA LEU A 88 -10.96 6.41 3.31
C LEU A 88 -9.77 5.75 4.01
N LEU A 89 -9.39 4.55 3.56
CA LEU A 89 -8.19 3.87 4.06
C LEU A 89 -6.98 4.40 3.29
N ALA A 90 -5.92 4.79 3.99
CA ALA A 90 -4.68 5.18 3.36
C ALA A 90 -3.49 4.50 4.04
N GLY A 91 -2.44 4.22 3.29
CA GLY A 91 -1.26 3.58 3.84
C GLY A 91 -0.01 3.81 3.01
N TYR A 92 1.13 3.75 3.69
CA TYR A 92 2.46 3.84 3.09
C TYR A 92 3.33 2.63 3.48
N SER A 93 3.99 2.00 2.50
CA SER A 93 4.90 0.86 2.71
C SER A 93 4.24 -0.29 3.51
N GLN A 94 4.74 -0.65 4.70
CA GLN A 94 4.08 -1.61 5.62
C GLN A 94 2.60 -1.27 5.85
N GLY A 95 2.29 0.01 6.08
CA GLY A 95 0.92 0.50 6.24
C GLY A 95 0.06 0.36 4.99
N ALA A 96 0.64 0.43 3.79
CA ALA A 96 -0.07 0.17 2.54
C ALA A 96 -0.43 -1.32 2.39
N GLY A 97 0.44 -2.21 2.85
CA GLY A 97 0.15 -3.64 3.01
C GLY A 97 -1.09 -3.84 3.89
N ILE A 98 -1.06 -3.29 5.11
CA ILE A 98 -2.15 -3.39 6.11
C ILE A 98 -3.47 -2.82 5.58
N ALA A 99 -3.45 -1.58 5.10
CA ALA A 99 -4.66 -0.87 4.65
C ALA A 99 -5.29 -1.56 3.42
N GLY A 100 -4.48 -2.02 2.48
CA GLY A 100 -4.98 -2.69 1.29
C GLY A 100 -5.48 -4.12 1.55
N ASP A 101 -4.91 -4.85 2.51
CA ASP A 101 -5.43 -6.17 2.90
C ASP A 101 -6.81 -6.03 3.54
N LEU A 102 -6.97 -5.05 4.44
CA LEU A 102 -8.27 -4.75 5.02
C LEU A 102 -9.27 -4.29 3.96
N ALA A 103 -8.85 -3.45 3.00
CA ALA A 103 -9.71 -3.06 1.87
C ALA A 103 -10.13 -4.27 1.02
N ALA A 104 -9.24 -5.25 0.80
CA ALA A 104 -9.57 -6.49 0.09
C ALA A 104 -10.61 -7.32 0.85
N ASP A 105 -10.44 -7.47 2.17
CA ASP A 105 -11.38 -8.19 3.04
C ASP A 105 -12.77 -7.55 3.06
N ILE A 106 -12.82 -6.22 3.22
CA ILE A 106 -14.08 -5.44 3.15
C ILE A 106 -14.71 -5.61 1.76
N GLY A 107 -13.89 -5.51 0.71
CA GLY A 107 -14.32 -5.69 -0.68
C GLY A 107 -14.94 -7.06 -0.98
N ARG A 108 -14.50 -8.11 -0.27
CA ARG A 108 -15.07 -9.47 -0.34
C ARG A 108 -16.34 -9.63 0.50
N GLY A 109 -16.65 -8.66 1.37
CA GLY A 109 -17.82 -8.66 2.23
C GLY A 109 -17.59 -9.28 3.60
N LEU A 110 -16.34 -9.40 4.07
CA LEU A 110 -16.04 -9.93 5.41
C LEU A 110 -16.43 -8.96 6.54
N PHE A 111 -16.55 -7.67 6.25
CA PHE A 111 -16.95 -6.63 7.19
C PHE A 111 -18.05 -5.74 6.61
N PRO A 112 -19.27 -6.27 6.37
CA PRO A 112 -20.34 -5.55 5.67
C PRO A 112 -20.86 -4.32 6.42
N GLN A 113 -20.56 -4.20 7.71
CA GLN A 113 -20.90 -3.06 8.54
C GLN A 113 -19.95 -1.86 8.38
N LEU A 114 -18.76 -2.05 7.81
CA LEU A 114 -17.77 -0.98 7.69
C LEU A 114 -18.00 -0.17 6.41
N GLU A 115 -18.17 1.14 6.56
CA GLU A 115 -18.39 2.06 5.43
C GLU A 115 -17.07 2.66 4.92
N VAL A 116 -16.33 1.88 4.13
CA VAL A 116 -15.12 2.34 3.43
C VAL A 116 -15.46 2.81 2.02
N VAL A 117 -15.10 4.04 1.68
CA VAL A 117 -15.44 4.68 0.40
C VAL A 117 -14.34 4.57 -0.65
N ALA A 118 -13.08 4.47 -0.23
CA ALA A 118 -11.92 4.33 -1.10
C ALA A 118 -10.70 3.83 -0.31
N CYS A 119 -9.67 3.42 -1.06
CA CYS A 119 -8.36 3.05 -0.52
C CYS A 119 -7.24 3.73 -1.33
N ALA A 120 -6.24 4.30 -0.65
CA ALA A 120 -5.14 5.04 -1.25
C ALA A 120 -3.80 4.48 -0.76
N LEU A 121 -3.00 3.92 -1.67
CA LEU A 121 -1.85 3.10 -1.32
C LEU A 121 -0.56 3.66 -1.94
N ILE A 122 0.39 4.02 -1.08
CA ILE A 122 1.72 4.51 -1.44
C ILE A 122 2.72 3.40 -1.14
N ALA A 123 3.58 3.06 -2.08
CA ALA A 123 4.63 2.07 -1.85
C ALA A 123 4.10 0.66 -1.42
N ASP A 124 2.95 0.23 -1.96
CA ASP A 124 2.30 -1.04 -1.60
C ASP A 124 3.11 -2.31 -2.01
N PRO A 125 3.55 -3.15 -1.06
CA PRO A 125 4.28 -4.39 -1.35
C PRO A 125 3.48 -5.43 -2.13
N LEU A 126 2.15 -5.23 -2.26
CA LEU A 126 1.20 -6.08 -2.97
C LEU A 126 0.57 -5.37 -4.19
N ARG A 127 1.17 -4.28 -4.67
CA ARG A 127 0.69 -3.55 -5.85
C ARG A 127 0.56 -4.47 -7.08
N PRO A 128 -0.60 -4.54 -7.74
CA PRO A 128 -0.75 -5.28 -8.99
C PRO A 128 0.00 -4.63 -10.17
N ALA A 129 0.46 -5.45 -11.11
CA ALA A 129 1.05 -4.98 -12.37
C ALA A 129 0.03 -4.11 -13.15
N GLY A 130 0.50 -3.04 -13.78
CA GLY A 130 -0.35 -2.13 -14.55
C GLY A 130 -1.31 -1.27 -13.71
N ARG A 131 -1.26 -1.36 -12.37
CA ARG A 131 -2.11 -0.57 -11.47
C ARG A 131 -1.26 0.46 -10.72
N CYS A 132 -1.17 1.65 -11.29
CA CYS A 132 -0.48 2.80 -10.71
C CYS A 132 -1.02 4.09 -11.34
N LEU A 133 -1.14 5.16 -10.56
CA LEU A 133 -1.33 6.51 -11.08
C LEU A 133 0.02 7.08 -11.58
N GLY A 134 -0.03 7.89 -12.62
CA GLY A 134 1.16 8.43 -13.28
C GLY A 134 1.80 7.42 -14.24
N LYS A 135 3.10 7.57 -14.50
CA LYS A 135 3.87 6.64 -15.33
C LYS A 135 3.99 5.31 -14.60
N ASP A 136 3.56 4.22 -15.23
CA ASP A 136 3.72 2.87 -14.65
C ASP A 136 5.22 2.53 -14.57
N PRO A 137 5.77 2.26 -13.38
CA PRO A 137 7.17 1.86 -13.23
C PRO A 137 7.42 0.42 -13.72
N GLY A 138 6.38 -0.30 -14.12
CA GLY A 138 6.45 -1.70 -14.51
C GLY A 138 6.55 -2.63 -13.30
N GLY A 139 6.67 -3.94 -13.57
CA GLY A 139 6.73 -4.94 -12.51
C GLY A 139 5.49 -4.97 -11.61
N TYR A 140 5.65 -5.53 -10.43
CA TYR A 140 4.61 -5.61 -9.39
C TYR A 140 5.24 -5.75 -8.00
N GLY A 141 4.41 -5.71 -6.97
CA GLY A 141 4.81 -5.82 -5.57
C GLY A 141 5.79 -6.96 -5.29
N VAL A 142 6.72 -6.72 -4.36
CA VAL A 142 7.73 -7.70 -3.95
C VAL A 142 7.12 -8.90 -3.24
N VAL A 143 5.95 -8.75 -2.60
CA VAL A 143 5.24 -9.84 -1.91
C VAL A 143 4.12 -10.42 -2.79
N GLY A 144 4.07 -10.04 -4.06
CA GLY A 144 3.06 -10.49 -5.02
C GLY A 144 2.06 -9.40 -5.36
N GLN A 145 0.80 -9.79 -5.59
CA GLN A 145 -0.24 -8.91 -6.11
C GLN A 145 -1.55 -9.15 -5.36
N ARG A 146 -2.29 -8.07 -5.11
CA ARG A 146 -3.59 -8.13 -4.43
C ARG A 146 -4.69 -7.50 -5.26
N ASN A 147 -5.73 -8.28 -5.54
CA ASN A 147 -6.96 -7.75 -6.12
C ASN A 147 -7.89 -7.21 -5.02
N ILE A 148 -8.31 -5.95 -5.15
CA ILE A 148 -9.28 -5.30 -4.27
C ILE A 148 -10.54 -5.01 -5.08
N THR A 149 -11.63 -5.70 -4.75
CA THR A 149 -12.92 -5.58 -5.43
C THR A 149 -13.88 -4.70 -4.64
N ARG A 150 -14.85 -4.06 -5.30
CA ARG A 150 -15.94 -3.26 -4.67
C ARG A 150 -15.51 -2.01 -3.89
N ILE A 151 -14.26 -1.88 -3.52
CA ILE A 151 -13.65 -0.65 -2.99
C ILE A 151 -12.81 0.00 -4.11
N PRO A 152 -13.07 1.26 -4.48
CA PRO A 152 -12.18 2.02 -5.36
C PRO A 152 -10.80 2.16 -4.72
N THR A 153 -9.77 1.61 -5.37
CA THR A 153 -8.38 1.68 -4.86
C THR A 153 -7.45 2.35 -5.85
N TYR A 154 -6.58 3.21 -5.33
CA TYR A 154 -5.60 4.00 -6.05
C TYR A 154 -4.20 3.66 -5.53
N TRP A 155 -3.25 3.50 -6.45
CA TRP A 155 -1.86 3.17 -6.13
C TRP A 155 -0.93 4.23 -6.71
N VAL A 156 0.14 4.53 -5.98
CA VAL A 156 1.32 5.19 -6.55
C VAL A 156 2.57 4.39 -6.22
N ALA A 157 3.49 4.36 -7.17
CA ALA A 157 4.75 3.65 -7.09
C ALA A 157 5.85 4.49 -7.76
N ALA A 158 7.00 4.59 -7.10
CA ALA A 158 8.16 5.26 -7.64
C ALA A 158 8.94 4.34 -8.58
N GLU A 159 9.53 4.92 -9.63
CA GLU A 159 10.38 4.18 -10.56
C GLU A 159 11.61 3.62 -9.83
N GLY A 160 11.81 2.30 -9.93
CA GLY A 160 12.95 1.64 -9.30
C GLY A 160 12.81 1.35 -7.81
N ASP A 161 11.66 1.59 -7.20
CA ASP A 161 11.33 1.08 -5.87
C ASP A 161 11.07 -0.44 -5.93
N PRO A 162 11.96 -1.29 -5.36
CA PRO A 162 11.80 -2.74 -5.44
C PRO A 162 10.62 -3.27 -4.63
N ILE A 163 10.07 -2.50 -3.68
CA ILE A 163 8.94 -2.96 -2.89
C ILE A 163 7.68 -3.04 -3.75
N THR A 164 7.54 -2.13 -4.73
CA THR A 164 6.31 -2.01 -5.53
C THR A 164 6.47 -2.34 -7.00
N ALA A 165 7.66 -2.18 -7.56
CA ALA A 165 7.91 -2.21 -9.01
C ALA A 165 8.99 -3.23 -9.38
N LEU A 166 8.93 -4.40 -8.76
CA LEU A 166 9.92 -5.45 -8.98
C LEU A 166 9.60 -6.22 -10.29
N PRO A 167 10.54 -6.38 -11.24
CA PRO A 167 10.31 -7.15 -12.46
C PRO A 167 9.98 -8.62 -12.16
N ALA A 168 9.13 -9.25 -12.99
CA ALA A 168 8.80 -10.67 -12.86
C ALA A 168 10.08 -11.55 -12.87
N GLY A 169 10.12 -12.58 -12.03
CA GLY A 169 11.28 -13.49 -11.93
C GLY A 169 12.52 -12.91 -11.23
N ASN A 170 12.45 -11.69 -10.70
CA ASN A 170 13.57 -11.11 -9.94
C ASN A 170 13.80 -11.88 -8.61
N PRO A 171 15.05 -12.28 -8.29
CA PRO A 171 15.36 -13.09 -7.12
C PRO A 171 15.12 -12.39 -5.77
N LEU A 172 14.98 -11.05 -5.74
CA LEU A 172 14.60 -10.34 -4.51
C LEU A 172 13.26 -10.83 -3.95
N ARG A 173 12.36 -11.34 -4.81
CA ARG A 173 11.12 -11.99 -4.37
C ARG A 173 11.39 -13.22 -3.52
N LEU A 174 12.30 -14.08 -3.97
CA LEU A 174 12.67 -15.29 -3.23
C LEU A 174 13.24 -14.95 -1.85
N ILE A 175 14.01 -13.87 -1.74
CA ILE A 175 14.62 -13.50 -0.46
C ILE A 175 13.64 -12.76 0.45
N ALA A 176 12.73 -11.97 -0.11
CA ALA A 176 11.57 -11.44 0.61
C ALA A 176 10.69 -12.58 1.17
N ASP A 177 10.45 -13.62 0.35
CA ASP A 177 9.69 -14.82 0.70
C ASP A 177 10.43 -15.70 1.73
N LEU A 178 11.76 -15.85 1.64
CA LEU A 178 12.55 -16.79 2.45
C LEU A 178 13.14 -16.21 3.75
N SER A 179 13.36 -14.89 3.85
CA SER A 179 14.19 -14.35 4.95
C SER A 179 13.61 -13.16 5.72
N ALA A 180 12.74 -12.35 5.11
CA ALA A 180 12.57 -10.96 5.56
C ALA A 180 11.18 -10.62 6.09
N TYR A 181 10.11 -11.19 5.51
CA TYR A 181 8.75 -10.87 5.97
C TYR A 181 8.43 -11.41 7.38
N PHE A 182 9.29 -12.27 7.95
CA PHE A 182 9.03 -12.90 9.25
C PHE A 182 10.06 -12.63 10.36
N SER A 183 11.30 -12.20 10.08
CA SER A 183 12.35 -12.18 11.14
C SER A 183 13.57 -11.29 10.86
N LEU A 184 13.43 -9.96 10.87
CA LEU A 184 14.61 -9.09 10.89
C LEU A 184 14.61 -8.12 12.06
N SER A 185 15.63 -8.26 12.89
CA SER A 185 15.86 -7.73 14.24
C SER A 185 16.01 -6.22 14.48
N SER A 186 16.45 -5.45 13.46
CA SER A 186 16.97 -4.08 13.64
C SER A 186 17.35 -3.39 12.30
N PRO A 187 17.62 -2.07 12.26
CA PRO A 187 18.18 -1.37 11.10
C PRO A 187 19.52 -1.92 10.60
N GLU A 188 20.41 -2.34 11.51
CA GLU A 188 21.66 -3.02 11.16
C GLU A 188 21.39 -4.41 10.58
N ALA A 189 20.32 -5.08 11.02
CA ALA A 189 19.87 -6.32 10.41
C ALA A 189 19.31 -6.10 9.00
N MET A 190 18.73 -4.93 8.70
CA MET A 190 18.32 -4.54 7.34
C MET A 190 19.53 -4.25 6.44
N VAL A 191 20.56 -3.56 6.95
CA VAL A 191 21.81 -3.36 6.21
C VAL A 191 22.52 -4.69 5.98
N ARG A 192 22.60 -5.56 7.00
CA ARG A 192 23.15 -6.92 6.87
C ARG A 192 22.30 -7.80 5.95
N TRP A 193 20.98 -7.65 5.97
CA TRP A 193 20.10 -8.29 5.00
C TRP A 193 20.41 -7.79 3.60
N GLY A 194 20.48 -6.47 3.38
CA GLY A 194 20.87 -5.87 2.11
C GLY A 194 22.23 -6.34 1.62
N GLN A 195 23.21 -6.46 2.52
CA GLN A 195 24.51 -7.05 2.25
C GLN A 195 24.40 -8.55 1.95
N SER A 196 23.60 -9.32 2.68
CA SER A 196 23.40 -10.75 2.42
C SER A 196 22.65 -11.01 1.12
N ILE A 197 21.78 -10.09 0.66
CA ILE A 197 21.22 -10.08 -0.70
C ILE A 197 22.34 -9.95 -1.71
N ILE A 198 23.21 -8.95 -1.54
CA ILE A 198 24.32 -8.68 -2.45
C ILE A 198 25.29 -9.87 -2.45
N GLU A 199 25.64 -10.40 -1.29
CA GLU A 199 26.50 -11.57 -1.11
C GLU A 199 25.86 -12.85 -1.67
N THR A 200 24.54 -13.05 -1.54
CA THR A 200 23.84 -14.19 -2.15
C THR A 200 23.74 -14.04 -3.68
N ALA A 201 23.56 -12.80 -4.16
CA ALA A 201 23.56 -12.48 -5.58
C ALA A 201 24.95 -12.60 -6.23
N THR A 202 26.01 -12.41 -5.44
CA THR A 202 27.41 -12.45 -5.90
C THR A 202 28.15 -13.73 -5.50
N GLY A 203 27.59 -14.52 -4.58
CA GLY A 203 28.18 -15.71 -3.95
C GLY A 203 27.68 -17.03 -4.52
N ARG A 204 28.61 -17.98 -4.65
CA ARG A 204 28.56 -19.25 -5.41
C ARG A 204 27.52 -20.31 -4.96
N GLN A 205 26.42 -19.98 -4.29
CA GLN A 205 25.54 -20.98 -3.63
C GLN A 205 24.15 -21.24 -4.24
N LEU A 206 23.85 -20.84 -5.49
CA LEU A 206 22.62 -21.31 -6.14
C LEU A 206 22.91 -21.89 -7.53
N GLN A 207 22.84 -23.22 -7.61
CA GLN A 207 23.25 -24.12 -8.69
C GLN A 207 22.58 -23.93 -10.09
N ARG A 208 21.99 -22.76 -10.37
CA ARG A 208 21.39 -22.39 -11.69
C ARG A 208 21.84 -21.02 -12.21
N TRP A 209 23.00 -20.53 -11.76
CA TRP A 209 23.61 -19.27 -12.21
C TRP A 209 24.12 -19.29 -13.67
N TRP A 210 24.28 -20.48 -14.28
CA TRP A 210 24.78 -20.66 -15.65
C TRP A 210 23.72 -20.47 -16.76
N SER A 211 22.47 -20.11 -16.42
CA SER A 211 21.47 -19.74 -17.42
C SER A 211 21.73 -18.33 -17.97
N PRO A 212 21.92 -18.16 -19.28
CA PRO A 212 22.13 -16.83 -19.90
C PRO A 212 21.00 -15.83 -19.64
N GLN A 213 19.78 -16.32 -19.35
CA GLN A 213 18.60 -15.49 -19.05
C GLN A 213 18.66 -14.86 -17.65
N ASN A 214 19.38 -15.48 -16.71
CA ASN A 214 19.46 -15.01 -15.32
C ASN A 214 20.53 -13.91 -15.11
N TRP A 215 21.53 -13.79 -15.97
CA TRP A 215 22.59 -12.78 -15.82
C TRP A 215 22.02 -11.34 -15.82
N ARG A 216 21.02 -11.07 -16.66
CA ARG A 216 20.35 -9.75 -16.74
C ARG A 216 19.48 -9.44 -15.52
N SER A 217 18.91 -10.46 -14.87
CA SER A 217 18.01 -10.27 -13.71
C SER A 217 18.77 -10.07 -12.39
N TRP A 218 19.93 -10.71 -12.21
CA TRP A 218 20.78 -10.53 -11.01
C TRP A 218 21.50 -9.17 -10.99
N GLY A 219 21.98 -8.66 -12.13
CA GLY A 219 22.52 -7.30 -12.21
C GLY A 219 21.48 -6.22 -11.87
N GLY A 220 20.22 -6.46 -12.23
CA GLY A 220 19.08 -5.64 -11.81
C GLY A 220 18.82 -5.72 -10.30
N ALA A 221 18.85 -6.92 -9.70
CA ALA A 221 18.59 -7.12 -8.27
C ALA A 221 19.52 -6.28 -7.37
N VAL A 222 20.81 -6.17 -7.72
CA VAL A 222 21.76 -5.30 -6.99
C VAL A 222 21.40 -3.82 -7.13
N ALA A 223 21.03 -3.36 -8.34
CA ALA A 223 20.61 -1.98 -8.55
C ALA A 223 19.31 -1.63 -7.81
N TYR A 224 18.36 -2.57 -7.73
CA TYR A 224 17.12 -2.45 -6.98
C TYR A 224 17.36 -2.43 -5.46
N ALA A 225 18.21 -3.32 -4.94
CA ALA A 225 18.59 -3.32 -3.53
C ALA A 225 19.33 -2.04 -3.13
N ARG A 226 20.26 -1.55 -3.98
CA ARG A 226 20.93 -0.26 -3.76
C ARG A 226 19.95 0.91 -3.81
N GLY A 227 19.01 0.88 -4.75
CA GLY A 227 17.96 1.88 -4.90
C GLY A 227 17.10 2.05 -3.64
N TYR A 228 16.81 0.93 -2.97
CA TYR A 228 16.08 0.90 -1.70
C TYR A 228 16.93 1.40 -0.51
N LEU A 229 18.18 0.94 -0.41
CA LEU A 229 19.04 1.19 0.77
C LEU A 229 19.70 2.58 0.77
N PHE A 230 20.01 3.12 -0.40
CA PHE A 230 20.90 4.28 -0.52
C PHE A 230 20.35 5.40 -1.40
N ASP A 231 19.55 5.09 -2.43
CA ASP A 231 19.16 6.09 -3.42
C ASP A 231 17.79 6.77 -3.10
N GLY A 232 17.18 6.44 -1.95
CA GLY A 232 15.94 7.09 -1.49
C GLY A 232 14.67 6.74 -2.31
N ARG A 233 14.73 5.72 -3.17
CA ARG A 233 13.62 5.38 -4.08
C ARG A 233 12.35 4.93 -3.38
N HIS A 234 12.50 4.34 -2.19
CA HIS A 234 11.36 3.92 -1.37
C HIS A 234 10.83 5.03 -0.46
N THR A 235 11.51 6.18 -0.37
CA THR A 235 11.18 7.26 0.58
C THR A 235 11.08 8.61 -0.13
N GLU A 236 12.21 9.25 -0.43
CA GLU A 236 12.29 10.60 -0.96
C GLU A 236 11.63 10.77 -2.32
N ASP A 237 11.70 9.77 -3.20
CA ASP A 237 11.16 9.87 -4.56
C ASP A 237 9.64 10.05 -4.57
N TYR A 238 8.94 9.53 -3.56
CA TYR A 238 7.50 9.76 -3.42
C TYR A 238 7.13 11.23 -3.20
N ILE A 239 8.08 12.04 -2.72
CA ILE A 239 7.95 13.48 -2.54
C ILE A 239 8.57 14.23 -3.72
N ARG A 240 9.84 13.92 -4.04
CA ARG A 240 10.65 14.57 -5.09
C ARG A 240 9.96 14.55 -6.44
N HIS A 241 9.29 13.45 -6.78
CA HIS A 241 8.57 13.29 -8.04
C HIS A 241 7.06 13.43 -7.90
N GLY A 242 6.57 13.87 -6.72
CA GLY A 242 5.18 14.25 -6.51
C GLY A 242 4.18 13.09 -6.48
N HIS A 243 4.62 11.84 -6.27
CA HIS A 243 3.73 10.67 -6.23
C HIS A 243 2.69 10.76 -5.10
N ALA A 244 3.10 11.14 -3.89
CA ALA A 244 2.19 11.29 -2.75
C ALA A 244 1.12 12.37 -3.03
N ARG A 245 1.54 13.49 -3.61
CA ARG A 245 0.64 14.58 -4.03
C ARG A 245 -0.31 14.14 -5.15
N LEU A 246 0.19 13.44 -6.17
CA LEU A 246 -0.63 12.91 -7.28
C LEU A 246 -1.74 12.00 -6.77
N LEU A 247 -1.45 11.16 -5.78
CA LEU A 247 -2.44 10.30 -5.14
C LEU A 247 -3.54 11.13 -4.45
N ALA A 248 -3.15 12.12 -3.64
CA ALA A 248 -4.10 13.01 -2.96
C ALA A 248 -4.97 13.79 -3.96
N GLU A 249 -4.38 14.31 -5.03
CA GLU A 249 -5.12 15.01 -6.09
C GLU A 249 -6.13 14.09 -6.80
N ALA A 250 -5.78 12.81 -7.02
CA ALA A 250 -6.72 11.83 -7.55
C ALA A 250 -7.87 11.56 -6.57
N ILE A 251 -7.58 11.43 -5.27
CA ILE A 251 -8.61 11.28 -4.23
C ILE A 251 -9.55 12.49 -4.20
N ASN A 252 -9.01 13.70 -4.25
CA ASN A 252 -9.79 14.95 -4.28
C ASN A 252 -10.80 14.95 -5.44
N ARG A 253 -10.40 14.46 -6.63
CA ARG A 253 -11.27 14.41 -7.81
C ARG A 253 -12.28 13.26 -7.76
N GLU A 254 -11.81 12.04 -7.49
CA GLU A 254 -12.54 10.82 -7.81
C GLU A 254 -13.55 10.40 -6.72
N VAL A 255 -13.28 10.74 -5.46
CA VAL A 255 -14.16 10.38 -4.33
C VAL A 255 -15.48 11.18 -4.37
N ILE A 256 -15.60 12.21 -5.21
CA ILE A 256 -16.85 12.94 -5.51
C ILE A 256 -17.73 12.21 -6.56
N VAL A 257 -17.13 11.73 -7.65
CA VAL A 257 -17.86 11.43 -8.90
C VAL A 257 -18.68 10.14 -8.83
N ARG A 258 -18.24 9.16 -8.04
CA ARG A 258 -18.92 7.84 -7.95
C ARG A 258 -20.19 7.83 -7.10
N ALA A 259 -20.42 8.88 -6.31
CA ALA A 259 -21.70 9.12 -5.64
C ALA A 259 -22.76 9.58 -6.66
N ALA A 260 -22.43 10.57 -7.51
CA ALA A 260 -23.37 11.16 -8.46
C ALA A 260 -23.73 10.25 -9.65
N ALA A 261 -22.76 9.46 -10.16
CA ALA A 261 -22.98 8.61 -11.32
C ALA A 261 -23.92 7.41 -11.06
N ARG A 262 -24.01 6.93 -9.81
CA ARG A 262 -24.94 5.84 -9.43
C ARG A 262 -26.41 6.26 -9.48
N ASN A 263 -26.72 7.57 -9.43
CA ASN A 263 -28.09 8.10 -9.47
C ASN A 263 -28.66 8.30 -10.88
N ARG A 264 -27.83 8.29 -11.93
CA ARG A 264 -28.31 8.50 -13.32
C ARG A 264 -28.66 7.19 -14.05
N GLY A 265 -28.37 6.03 -13.46
CA GLY A 265 -28.64 4.71 -14.05
C GLY A 265 -29.96 4.05 -13.63
N SER A 266 -30.80 4.72 -12.84
CA SER A 266 -32.05 4.17 -12.29
C SER A 266 -33.26 5.06 -12.55
N ARG A 267 -33.45 5.48 -13.81
CA ARG A 267 -34.77 5.92 -14.29
C ARG A 267 -35.38 4.77 -15.09
N PRO A 268 -36.46 4.14 -14.62
CA PRO A 268 -37.25 3.26 -15.48
C PRO A 268 -37.96 4.12 -16.53
N SER A 269 -37.90 3.67 -17.78
CA SER A 269 -38.85 4.04 -18.84
C SER A 269 -40.24 3.51 -18.51
#